data_AF-A0A537HCK0-F1
#
_entry.id   AF-A0A537HCK0-F1
#
_cell.length_a   1.000
_cell.length_b   1.000
_cell.length_c   1.000
_cell.angle_alpha   90.00
_cell.angle_beta   90.00
_cell.angle_gamma   90.00
#
_symmetry.space_group_name_H-M   'P 1'
#
loop_
_entity.id
_entity.type
_entity.pdbx_description
1 polymer ?
#
loop_
_entity_poly.entity_id
_entity_poly.type
_entity_poly.pdbx_seq_one_letter_code
_entity_poly.pdbx_strand_id
1 'polypeptide(L)'
;MVRDALESLSHEVHDRLLGESLWYRTVGIKVRFEGFVTFTREKTHTGYVDDLEVIQEYVTLLFREFEKDRRKMRLVGVRLSDLKPAEGRQVKLA
;
A
#
# COMPACT_ATOMS: atom_id res chain seq x y z
N MET A 1 1.01 13.50 -12.09
CA MET A 1 2.29 13.53 -11.35
C MET A 1 2.44 12.23 -10.56
N VAL A 2 3.61 11.93 -9.97
CA VAL A 2 3.82 10.68 -9.21
C VAL A 2 2.86 10.56 -8.02
N ARG A 3 2.52 11.68 -7.37
CA ARG A 3 1.54 11.71 -6.27
C ARG A 3 0.15 11.25 -6.71
N ASP A 4 -0.36 11.78 -7.81
CA ASP A 4 -1.67 11.38 -8.37
C ASP A 4 -1.70 9.88 -8.72
N ALA A 5 -0.57 9.33 -9.19
CA ALA A 5 -0.45 7.90 -9.44
C ALA A 5 -0.48 7.08 -8.14
N LEU A 6 0.19 7.54 -7.08
CA LEU A 6 0.15 6.90 -5.77
C LEU A 6 -1.25 6.97 -5.14
N GLU A 7 -1.95 8.09 -5.31
CA GLU A 7 -3.34 8.26 -4.88
C GLU A 7 -4.25 7.26 -5.60
N SER A 8 -4.17 7.21 -6.93
CA SER A 8 -4.93 6.25 -7.75
C SER A 8 -4.65 4.80 -7.34
N LEU A 9 -3.37 4.44 -7.16
CA LEU A 9 -2.97 3.12 -6.69
C LEU A 9 -3.48 2.80 -5.28
N SER A 10 -3.60 3.80 -4.41
CA SER A 10 -4.13 3.62 -3.05
C SER A 10 -5.62 3.27 -3.09
N HIS A 11 -6.39 3.90 -3.97
CA HIS A 11 -7.78 3.55 -4.23
C HIS A 11 -7.89 2.14 -4.85
N GLU A 12 -7.09 1.82 -5.87
CA GLU A 12 -7.15 0.50 -6.54
C GLU A 12 -6.87 -0.67 -5.57
N VAL A 13 -5.86 -0.54 -4.69
CA VAL A 13 -5.58 -1.60 -3.72
C VAL A 13 -6.63 -1.69 -2.63
N HIS A 14 -7.27 -0.58 -2.27
CA HIS A 14 -8.35 -0.53 -1.29
C HIS A 14 -9.63 -1.17 -1.84
N ASP A 15 -10.04 -0.82 -3.06
CA ASP A 15 -11.19 -1.42 -3.73
C ASP A 15 -11.03 -2.94 -3.86
N ARG A 16 -9.82 -3.40 -4.20
CA ARG A 16 -9.51 -4.83 -4.26
C ARG A 16 -9.57 -5.50 -2.90
N LEU A 17 -9.03 -4.86 -1.86
CA LEU A 17 -9.08 -5.37 -0.48
C LEU A 17 -10.53 -5.57 -0.02
N LEU A 18 -11.40 -4.57 -0.27
CA LEU A 18 -12.82 -4.64 0.06
C LEU A 18 -13.54 -5.73 -0.75
N GLY A 19 -13.25 -5.83 -2.04
CA GLY A 19 -13.80 -6.88 -2.92
C GLY A 19 -13.43 -8.30 -2.46
N GLU A 20 -12.27 -8.47 -1.81
CA GLU A 20 -11.82 -9.74 -1.24
C GLU A 20 -12.26 -9.94 0.23
N SER A 21 -12.98 -8.96 0.84
CA SER A 21 -13.41 -8.98 2.25
C SER A 21 -12.25 -9.19 3.24
N LEU A 22 -11.17 -8.42 3.05
CA LEU A 22 -9.95 -8.52 3.85
C LEU A 22 -9.72 -7.26 4.69
N TRP A 23 -9.01 -7.43 5.80
CA TRP A 23 -8.32 -6.36 6.52
C TRP A 23 -6.82 -6.48 6.30
N TYR A 24 -6.09 -5.37 6.37
CA TYR A 24 -4.64 -5.34 6.30
C TYR A 24 -4.04 -4.76 7.58
N ARG A 25 -2.76 -5.04 7.81
CA ARG A 25 -2.00 -4.39 8.90
C ARG A 25 -0.80 -3.60 8.39
N THR A 26 -0.28 -3.89 7.21
CA THR A 26 0.93 -3.23 6.68
C THR A 26 0.67 -2.56 5.34
N VAL A 27 1.11 -1.31 5.21
CA VAL A 27 1.11 -0.54 3.96
C VAL A 27 2.54 -0.39 3.48
N GLY A 28 2.79 -0.61 2.20
CA GLY A 28 4.11 -0.44 1.60
C GLY A 28 4.07 0.26 0.25
N ILE A 29 5.19 0.88 -0.09
CA ILE A 29 5.45 1.44 -1.41
C ILE A 29 6.66 0.79 -2.05
N LYS A 30 6.62 0.68 -3.37
CA LYS A 30 7.75 0.27 -4.21
C LYS A 30 8.09 1.39 -5.17
N VAL A 31 9.35 1.81 -5.21
CA VAL A 31 9.85 2.83 -6.14
C VAL A 31 11.00 2.24 -6.93
N ARG A 32 10.92 2.27 -8.27
CA ARG A 32 12.02 1.88 -9.16
C ARG A 32 12.52 3.11 -9.89
N PHE A 33 13.82 3.37 -9.79
CA PHE A 33 14.49 4.43 -10.52
C PHE A 33 15.09 3.91 -11.82
N GLU A 34 15.61 4.83 -12.63
CA GLU A 34 16.52 4.50 -13.72
C GLU A 34 17.73 3.68 -13.25
N GLY A 35 18.32 2.92 -14.17
CA GLY A 35 19.34 1.94 -13.81
C GLY A 35 18.80 0.75 -13.02
N PHE A 36 17.47 0.54 -13.02
CA PHE A 36 16.80 -0.61 -12.41
C PHE A 36 16.94 -0.73 -10.88
N VAL A 37 17.36 0.35 -10.21
CA VAL A 37 17.47 0.42 -8.75
C VAL A 37 16.08 0.49 -8.12
N THR A 38 15.77 -0.44 -7.20
CA THR A 38 14.44 -0.56 -6.59
C THR A 38 14.53 -0.38 -5.08
N PHE A 39 13.67 0.46 -4.53
CA PHE A 39 13.48 0.66 -3.09
C PHE A 39 12.09 0.23 -2.68
N THR A 40 11.99 -0.35 -1.50
CA THR A 40 10.72 -0.68 -0.85
C THR A 40 10.73 -0.08 0.55
N ARG A 41 9.60 0.50 0.94
CA ARG A 41 9.37 0.97 2.30
C ARG A 41 8.01 0.49 2.75
N GLU A 42 7.88 0.22 4.04
CA GLU A 42 6.65 -0.28 4.63
C GLU A 42 6.45 0.28 6.03
N LYS A 43 5.19 0.36 6.43
CA LYS A 43 4.76 0.76 7.76
C LYS A 43 3.60 -0.13 8.20
N THR A 44 3.73 -0.67 9.40
CA THR A 44 2.73 -1.54 10.02
C THR A 44 1.89 -0.71 11.00
N HIS A 45 0.57 -0.79 10.85
CA HIS A 45 -0.42 -0.21 11.74
C HIS A 45 -0.50 -1.03 13.04
N THR A 46 -1.00 -0.41 14.12
CA THR A 46 -1.13 -1.07 15.43
C THR A 46 -2.18 -2.18 15.44
N GLY A 47 -3.19 -2.09 14.58
CA GLY A 47 -4.26 -3.09 14.40
C GLY A 47 -4.53 -3.40 12.93
N TYR A 48 -5.41 -4.38 12.70
CA TYR A 48 -5.93 -4.64 11.35
C TYR A 48 -7.05 -3.66 11.03
N VAL A 49 -6.99 -3.07 9.85
CA VAL A 49 -7.94 -2.06 9.36
C VAL A 49 -8.25 -2.30 7.87
N ASP A 50 -9.31 -1.65 7.39
CA ASP A 50 -9.70 -1.58 5.97
C ASP A 50 -9.91 -0.12 5.52
N ASP A 51 -9.21 0.81 6.17
CA ASP A 51 -9.41 2.25 6.00
C ASP A 51 -8.47 2.86 4.94
N LEU A 52 -9.06 3.45 3.89
CA LEU A 52 -8.30 4.14 2.84
C LEU A 52 -7.45 5.30 3.37
N GLU A 53 -7.92 6.06 4.36
CA GLU A 53 -7.19 7.20 4.90
C GLU A 53 -5.85 6.76 5.51
N VAL A 54 -5.84 5.61 6.19
CA VAL A 54 -4.62 5.00 6.74
C VAL A 54 -3.65 4.61 5.63
N ILE A 55 -4.14 4.10 4.49
CA ILE A 55 -3.30 3.81 3.31
C ILE A 55 -2.66 5.10 2.80
N GLN A 56 -3.46 6.14 2.56
CA GLN A 56 -3.01 7.41 2.00
C GLN A 56 -2.01 8.12 2.91
N GLU A 57 -2.24 8.12 4.23
CA GLU A 57 -1.33 8.67 5.22
C GLU A 57 0.03 7.97 5.13
N TYR A 58 0.03 6.63 5.12
CA TYR A 58 1.25 5.84 5.15
C TYR A 58 1.99 5.91 3.82
N VAL A 59 1.30 5.85 2.69
CA VAL A 59 1.90 6.06 1.36
C VAL A 59 2.56 7.44 1.28
N THR A 60 1.90 8.49 1.75
CA THR A 60 2.46 9.85 1.79
C THR A 60 3.69 9.91 2.66
N LEU A 61 3.63 9.35 3.87
CA LEU A 61 4.76 9.31 4.81
C LEU A 61 5.96 8.59 4.22
N LEU A 62 5.76 7.40 3.66
CA LEU A 62 6.82 6.57 3.08
C LEU A 62 7.42 7.23 1.84
N PHE A 63 6.62 7.93 1.03
CA PHE A 63 7.08 8.56 -0.19
C PHE A 63 7.98 9.79 0.05
N ARG A 64 7.89 10.45 1.21
CA ARG A 64 8.70 11.64 1.57
C ARG A 64 10.20 11.44 1.39
N GLU A 65 10.71 10.22 1.61
CA GLU A 65 12.13 9.88 1.44
C GLU A 65 12.59 10.08 -0.03
N PHE A 66 11.69 9.88 -0.99
CA PHE A 66 12.01 9.87 -2.42
C PHE A 66 11.74 11.19 -3.13
N GLU A 67 11.05 12.14 -2.50
CA GLU A 67 10.68 13.42 -3.10
C GLU A 67 11.88 14.29 -3.48
N LYS A 68 12.98 14.17 -2.74
CA LYS A 68 14.21 14.92 -2.98
C LYS A 68 15.18 14.19 -3.92
N ASP A 69 14.85 12.97 -4.34
CA ASP A 69 15.68 12.20 -5.25
C ASP A 69 15.55 12.75 -6.68
N ARG A 70 16.70 13.05 -7.30
CA ARG A 70 16.75 13.61 -8.65
C ARG A 70 16.73 12.55 -9.74
N ARG A 71 16.92 11.27 -9.40
CA ARG A 71 16.88 10.17 -10.36
C ARG A 71 15.47 10.01 -10.92
N LYS A 72 15.38 9.66 -12.20
CA LYS A 72 14.06 9.47 -12.83
C LYS A 72 13.36 8.23 -12.28
N MET A 73 12.19 8.42 -11.66
CA MET A 73 11.31 7.32 -11.27
C MET A 73 10.70 6.67 -12.53
N ARG A 74 10.80 5.35 -12.62
CA ARG A 74 10.30 4.52 -13.73
C ARG A 74 9.09 3.69 -13.34
N LEU A 75 8.91 3.42 -12.04
CA LEU A 75 7.76 2.71 -11.50
C LEU A 75 7.49 3.18 -10.08
N VAL A 76 6.21 3.31 -9.75
CA VAL A 76 5.72 3.38 -8.37
C VAL A 76 4.64 2.32 -8.18
N GLY A 77 4.54 1.78 -6.96
CA GLY A 77 3.53 0.81 -6.60
C GLY A 77 3.13 0.96 -5.14
N VAL A 78 1.86 0.71 -4.83
CA VAL A 78 1.33 0.59 -3.48
C VAL A 78 1.00 -0.89 -3.22
N ARG A 79 1.23 -1.36 -1.99
CA ARG A 79 0.95 -2.73 -1.57
C ARG A 79 0.35 -2.73 -0.17
N LEU A 80 -0.65 -3.57 0.03
CA LEU A 80 -1.13 -3.97 1.35
C LEU A 80 -0.60 -5.37 1.67
N SER A 81 -0.22 -5.62 2.91
CA SER A 81 0.25 -6.92 3.38
C SER A 81 -0.14 -7.17 4.83
N ASP A 82 0.15 -8.38 5.29
CA ASP A 82 -0.38 -8.91 6.55
C ASP A 82 -1.90 -8.80 6.54
N LEU A 83 -2.50 -9.61 5.66
CA LEU A 83 -3.92 -9.60 5.36
C LEU A 83 -4.61 -10.69 6.18
N LYS A 84 -5.83 -10.42 6.63
CA LYS A 84 -6.73 -11.43 7.21
C LYS A 84 -8.15 -11.23 6.70
N PRO A 85 -9.02 -12.25 6.74
CA PRO A 85 -10.44 -12.05 6.52
C PRO A 85 -11.01 -11.01 7.48
N ALA A 86 -11.80 -10.07 6.97
CA ALA A 86 -12.69 -9.26 7.80
C ALA A 86 -13.59 -10.24 8.58
N GLU A 87 -13.74 -10.05 9.90
CA GLU A 87 -14.50 -11.00 10.73
C GLU A 87 -15.90 -11.23 10.13
N GLY A 88 -16.19 -12.50 9.78
CA GLY A 88 -17.37 -12.86 9.00
C GLY A 88 -17.29 -14.16 8.20
N ARG A 89 -16.10 -14.76 8.02
CA ARG A 89 -15.97 -16.10 7.43
C ARG A 89 -15.32 -17.10 8.38
N GLN A 90 -16.10 -17.55 9.36
CA GLN A 90 -15.84 -18.82 10.02
C GLN A 90 -16.13 -19.94 9.01
N VAL A 91 -15.10 -20.44 8.32
CA VAL A 91 -15.18 -21.78 7.73
C VAL A 91 -15.27 -22.76 8.89
N LYS A 92 -16.50 -23.18 9.24
CA LYS A 92 -16.69 -24.40 10.00
C LYS A 92 -16.12 -25.54 9.15
N LEU A 93 -15.09 -26.21 9.66
CA LEU A 93 -14.70 -27.51 9.16
C LEU A 93 -15.84 -28.47 9.53
N ALA A 94 -16.41 -29.12 8.51
CA ALA A 94 -17.37 -30.21 8.66
C ALA A 94 -16.64 -31.51 9.01
#